data_AF-A0A6M3IGN1-F1
#
_entry.id   AF-A0A6M3IGN1-F1
#
_cell.length_a   1.000
_cell.length_b   1.000
_cell.length_c   1.000
_cell.angle_alpha   90.00
_cell.angle_beta   90.00
_cell.angle_gamma   90.00
#
_symmetry.space_group_name_H-M   'P 1'
#
loop_
_entity.id
_entity.type
_entity.pdbx_description
1 polymer ?
#
loop_
_entity_poly.entity_id
_entity_poly.type
_entity_poly.pdbx_seq_one_letter_code
_entity_poly.pdbx_strand_id
1 'polypeptide(L)'
;MEILFVALAAFGGGIAAALMGWLDSGETFIGRKFMASLIRALVAGGVFAVGYTLIGGVTVMDIIIAFVAGAGVDVLGNRIAGSIRV
;
A
#
# COMPACT_ATOMS: atom_id res chain seq x y z
N MET A 1 15.24 3.98 12.60
CA MET A 1 14.80 5.00 11.62
C MET A 1 14.63 4.40 10.24
N GLU A 2 15.50 3.50 9.81
CA GLU A 2 15.43 2.86 8.48
C GLU A 2 14.12 2.09 8.24
N ILE A 3 13.67 1.32 9.23
CA ILE A 3 12.39 0.56 9.16
C ILE A 3 11.19 1.49 8.96
N LEU A 4 11.21 2.70 9.55
CA LEU A 4 10.15 3.69 9.35
C LEU A 4 10.08 4.13 7.88
N PHE A 5 11.22 4.30 7.21
CA PHE A 5 11.23 4.65 5.79
C PHE A 5 10.66 3.54 4.91
N VAL A 6 10.97 2.27 5.23
CA VAL A 6 10.36 1.12 4.53
C VAL A 6 8.84 1.09 4.73
N ALA A 7 8.38 1.29 5.97
CA ALA A 7 6.96 1.33 6.32
C ALA A 7 6.22 2.46 5.60
N LEU A 8 6.81 3.66 5.60
CA LEU A 8 6.27 4.84 4.91
C LEU A 8 6.29 4.67 3.39
N ALA A 9 7.31 4.01 2.83
CA ALA A 9 7.36 3.71 1.42
C ALA A 9 6.25 2.75 1.01
N ALA A 10 6.05 1.64 1.74
CA ALA A 10 4.93 0.73 1.49
C ALA A 10 3.56 1.40 1.64
N PHE A 11 3.39 2.21 2.68
CA PHE A 11 2.17 3.00 2.87
C PHE A 11 1.94 3.98 1.70
N GLY A 12 2.97 4.74 1.33
CA GLY A 12 2.93 5.69 0.23
C GLY A 12 2.63 5.03 -1.11
N GLY A 13 3.19 3.84 -1.37
CA GLY A 13 2.90 3.04 -2.56
C GLY A 13 1.44 2.62 -2.65
N GLY A 14 0.86 2.14 -1.53
CA GLY A 14 -0.55 1.80 -1.46
C GLY A 14 -1.47 3.01 -1.70
N ILE A 15 -1.13 4.17 -1.14
CA ILE A 15 -1.87 5.43 -1.39
C ILE A 15 -1.74 5.85 -2.85
N ALA A 16 -0.54 5.82 -3.42
CA ALA A 16 -0.30 6.21 -4.81
C ALA A 16 -1.12 5.32 -5.77
N ALA A 17 -1.16 4.01 -5.53
CA ALA A 17 -1.98 3.08 -6.30
C ALA A 17 -3.48 3.39 -6.16
N ALA A 18 -3.95 3.68 -4.96
CA ALA A 18 -5.35 4.04 -4.72
C ALA A 18 -5.75 5.34 -5.43
N LEU A 19 -4.87 6.35 -5.41
CA LEU A 19 -5.08 7.62 -6.10
C LEU A 19 -5.08 7.43 -7.61
N MET A 20 -4.11 6.71 -8.16
CA MET A 20 -4.07 6.42 -9.61
C MET A 20 -5.30 5.62 -10.04
N GLY A 21 -5.67 4.58 -9.29
CA GLY A 21 -6.87 3.79 -9.59
C GLY A 21 -8.17 4.60 -9.53
N TRP A 22 -8.26 5.59 -8.64
CA TRP A 22 -9.38 6.52 -8.62
C TRP A 22 -9.35 7.47 -9.83
N LEU A 23 -8.22 8.09 -10.14
CA LEU A 23 -8.08 8.98 -11.30
C LEU A 23 -8.43 8.26 -12.62
N ASP A 24 -7.96 7.02 -12.79
CA ASP A 24 -8.23 6.20 -13.98
C ASP A 24 -9.69 5.76 -14.09
N SER A 25 -10.44 5.73 -12.97
CA SER A 25 -11.85 5.32 -12.97
C SER A 25 -12.81 6.38 -13.52
N GLY A 26 -12.41 7.66 -13.52
CA GLY A 26 -13.29 8.78 -13.88
C GLY A 26 -14.49 8.99 -12.93
N GLU A 27 -14.57 8.27 -11.81
CA GLU A 27 -15.66 8.40 -10.83
C GLU A 27 -15.46 9.61 -9.90
N THR A 28 -16.57 10.19 -9.40
CA THR A 28 -16.52 11.16 -8.32
C THR A 28 -15.85 10.55 -7.08
N PHE A 29 -14.98 11.32 -6.41
CA PHE A 29 -14.30 10.83 -5.21
C PHE A 29 -15.29 10.46 -4.10
N ILE A 30 -15.23 9.21 -3.64
CA ILE A 30 -16.02 8.71 -2.51
C ILE A 30 -15.06 8.33 -1.39
N GLY A 31 -15.00 9.16 -0.34
CA GLY A 31 -14.10 8.95 0.80
C GLY A 31 -14.20 7.55 1.42
N ARG A 32 -15.40 6.97 1.54
CA ARG A 32 -15.59 5.61 2.06
C ARG A 32 -14.86 4.53 1.23
N LYS A 33 -14.85 4.65 -0.11
CA LYS A 33 -14.12 3.71 -0.98
C LYS A 33 -12.61 3.88 -0.79
N PHE A 34 -12.15 5.13 -0.70
CA PHE A 34 -10.75 5.45 -0.49
C PHE A 34 -10.21 5.04 0.89
N MET A 35 -11.03 5.13 1.94
CA MET A 35 -10.66 4.69 3.30
C MET A 35 -10.33 3.20 3.35
N ALA A 36 -11.00 2.37 2.54
CA ALA A 36 -10.65 0.95 2.44
C ALA A 36 -9.23 0.74 1.88
N SER A 37 -8.82 1.55 0.89
CA SER A 37 -7.44 1.55 0.39
C SER A 37 -6.45 2.07 1.41
N LEU A 38 -6.78 3.13 2.16
CA LEU A 38 -5.93 3.65 3.24
C LEU A 38 -5.64 2.59 4.31
N ILE A 39 -6.64 1.81 4.70
CA ILE A 39 -6.46 0.72 5.67
C ILE A 39 -5.52 -0.34 5.09
N ARG A 40 -5.68 -0.75 3.83
CA ARG A 40 -4.77 -1.71 3.19
C ARG A 40 -3.35 -1.19 3.08
N ALA A 41 -3.17 0.08 2.72
CA ALA A 41 -1.87 0.74 2.70
C ALA A 41 -1.23 0.75 4.09
N LEU A 42 -2.01 1.01 5.15
CA LEU A 42 -1.53 0.98 6.53
C LEU A 42 -1.10 -0.43 6.95
N VAL A 43 -1.89 -1.45 6.58
CA VAL A 43 -1.54 -2.85 6.80
C VAL A 43 -0.24 -3.21 6.05
N ALA A 44 -0.09 -2.79 4.80
CA ALA A 44 1.16 -3.00 4.05
C ALA A 44 2.36 -2.37 4.76
N GLY A 45 2.23 -1.11 5.20
CA GLY A 45 3.26 -0.43 5.99
C GLY A 45 3.62 -1.19 7.27
N GLY A 46 2.62 -1.67 8.01
CA GLY A 46 2.83 -2.47 9.23
C GLY A 46 3.52 -3.81 8.97
N VAL A 47 3.09 -4.54 7.93
CA VAL A 47 3.69 -5.83 7.54
C VAL A 47 5.16 -5.65 7.14
N PHE A 48 5.47 -4.64 6.33
CA PHE A 48 6.85 -4.35 5.94
C PHE A 48 7.68 -3.87 7.13
N ALA A 49 7.13 -3.04 8.02
CA ALA A 49 7.81 -2.62 9.23
C ALA A 49 8.22 -3.82 10.10
N VAL A 50 7.29 -4.75 10.35
CA VAL A 50 7.54 -5.97 11.13
C VAL A 50 8.48 -6.92 10.41
N GLY A 51 8.35 -7.08 9.09
CA GLY A 51 9.23 -7.94 8.31
C GLY A 51 10.70 -7.52 8.41
N TYR A 52 10.96 -6.21 8.33
CA TYR A 52 12.32 -5.68 8.39
C TYR A 52 12.90 -5.57 9.80
N THR A 53 12.15 -5.80 10.88
CA THR A 53 12.77 -5.99 12.20
C THR A 53 13.48 -7.34 12.31
N LEU A 54 13.12 -8.31 11.46
CA LEU A 54 13.71 -9.65 11.42
C LEU A 54 14.97 -9.71 10.54
N ILE A 55 15.28 -8.63 9.81
CA ILE A 55 16.37 -8.58 8.82
C ILE A 55 17.37 -7.52 9.29
N GLY A 56 18.66 -7.85 9.28
CA GLY A 56 19.72 -7.06 9.92
C GLY A 56 20.11 -5.74 9.23
N GLY A 57 19.39 -5.29 8.21
CA GLY A 57 19.68 -4.04 7.51
C GLY A 57 18.64 -3.67 6.45
N VAL A 58 18.58 -2.37 6.15
CA VAL A 58 17.73 -1.81 5.10
C VAL A 58 18.61 -1.10 4.08
N THR A 59 18.42 -1.43 2.81
CA THR A 59 19.04 -0.74 1.69
C THR A 59 18.04 0.20 1.01
N VAL A 60 18.53 1.07 0.13
CA VAL A 60 17.65 1.92 -0.69
C VAL A 60 16.75 1.07 -1.60
N MET A 61 17.24 -0.09 -2.07
CA MET A 61 16.46 -0.99 -2.90
C MET A 61 15.23 -1.53 -2.15
N ASP A 62 15.39 -1.83 -0.86
CA ASP A 62 14.31 -2.32 0.00
C ASP A 62 13.19 -1.30 0.14
N ILE A 63 13.52 -0.01 0.17
CA ILE A 63 12.55 1.09 0.21
C ILE A 63 11.74 1.14 -1.10
N ILE A 64 12.41 1.01 -2.25
CA ILE A 64 11.76 1.00 -3.57
C ILE A 64 10.85 -0.24 -3.70
N ILE A 65 11.35 -1.41 -3.30
CA ILE A 65 10.59 -2.66 -3.30
C ILE A 65 9.37 -2.53 -2.40
N ALA A 66 9.53 -1.99 -1.19
CA ALA A 66 8.43 -1.78 -0.26
C ALA A 66 7.36 -0.86 -0.86
N PHE A 67 7.74 0.22 -1.53
CA PHE A 67 6.79 1.09 -2.24
C PHE A 67 6.00 0.33 -3.31
N VAL A 68 6.68 -0.37 -4.21
CA VAL A 68 6.02 -1.14 -5.29
C VAL A 68 5.15 -2.25 -4.71
N ALA A 69 5.61 -2.94 -3.68
CA ALA A 69 4.86 -3.99 -3.00
C ALA A 69 3.61 -3.42 -2.31
N GLY A 70 3.72 -2.28 -1.64
CA GLY A 70 2.58 -1.58 -1.05
C GLY A 70 1.52 -1.18 -2.09
N ALA A 71 1.96 -0.69 -3.25
CA ALA A 71 1.07 -0.45 -4.39
C ALA A 71 0.37 -1.74 -4.85
N GLY A 72 1.12 -2.84 -4.97
CA GLY A 72 0.58 -4.15 -5.30
C GLY A 72 -0.46 -4.68 -4.31
N VAL A 73 -0.24 -4.48 -3.00
CA VAL A 73 -1.18 -4.86 -1.94
C VAL A 73 -2.52 -4.15 -2.11
N ASP A 74 -2.53 -2.85 -2.40
CA ASP A 74 -3.79 -2.14 -2.63
C ASP A 74 -4.49 -2.62 -3.90
N VAL A 75 -3.76 -2.77 -5.01
CA VAL A 75 -4.33 -3.25 -6.29
C VAL A 75 -4.95 -4.64 -6.13
N LEU A 76 -4.25 -5.57 -5.48
CA LEU A 76 -4.76 -6.92 -5.23
C LEU A 76 -5.96 -6.88 -4.29
N GLY A 77 -5.87 -6.14 -3.18
CA GLY A 77 -6.96 -6.03 -2.23
C GLY A 77 -8.21 -5.40 -2.82
N ASN A 78 -8.06 -4.40 -3.70
CA ASN A 78 -9.18 -3.79 -4.40
C ASN A 78 -9.84 -4.76 -5.39
N ARG A 79 -9.05 -5.55 -6.14
CA ARG A 79 -9.59 -6.61 -7.02
C ARG A 79 -10.36 -7.67 -6.24
N ILE A 80 -9.80 -8.16 -5.13
CA ILE A 80 -10.45 -9.15 -4.28
C ILE A 80 -11.77 -8.60 -3.72
N ALA A 81 -11.76 -7.38 -3.18
CA ALA A 81 -12.97 -6.74 -2.68
C ALA A 81 -14.04 -6.55 -3.76
N GLY A 82 -13.63 -6.25 -5.00
CA GLY A 82 -14.51 -6.19 -6.16
C GLY A 82 -15.13 -7.55 -6.52
N SER A 83 -14.36 -8.64 -6.43
CA SER A 83 -14.83 -10.00 -6.77
C SER A 83 -15.76 -10.63 -5.73
N ILE A 84 -15.72 -10.18 -4.47
CA ILE A 84 -16.54 -10.73 -3.37
C ILE A 84 -17.91 -10.07 -3.29
N ARG A 85 -18.12 -8.92 -3.96
CA ARG A 85 -19.46 -8.33 -4.13
C ARG A 85 -20.28 -9.16 -5.12
N VAL A 86 -20.78 -10.30 -4.66
CA VAL A 86 -21.91 -11.04 -5.24
C VAL A 86 -23.20 -10.49 -4.64
#